data_AF-A0A5K1UTB3-F1
#
_entry.id   AF-A0A5K1UTB3-F1
#
_cell.length_a   1.000
_cell.length_b   1.000
_cell.length_c   1.000
_cell.angle_alpha   90.00
_cell.angle_beta   90.00
_cell.angle_gamma   90.00
#
_symmetry.space_group_name_H-M   'P 1'
#
loop_
_entity.id
_entity.type
_entity.pdbx_description
1 polymer ?
#
loop_
_entity_poly.entity_id
_entity_poly.type
_entity_poly.pdbx_seq_one_letter_code
_entity_poly.pdbx_strand_id
1 'polypeptide(L)'
;MNGVDRHSMLIIGKYFQTRNDYVNVMSVCKKYHDIVDLYHFNPFPLLSQNDRAMFISLETQHIYSSNDIIYEDVLQYVIHCEVSYDTFIGKEPNTQYLQVKFTKNDMKSYGYEIPRDFEKNKHSFVVGI
;
A
#
# COMPACT_ATOMS: atom_id res chain seq x y z
N MET A 1 -11.01 28.63 -16.90
CA MET A 1 -11.38 27.48 -16.06
C MET A 1 -10.19 27.13 -15.18
N ASN A 2 -10.30 27.25 -13.87
CA ASN A 2 -9.26 26.79 -12.95
C ASN A 2 -9.45 25.28 -12.75
N GLY A 3 -8.87 24.49 -13.65
CA GLY A 3 -8.88 23.03 -13.52
C GLY A 3 -8.05 22.55 -12.33
N VAL A 4 -8.34 21.33 -11.85
CA VAL A 4 -7.67 20.68 -10.71
C VAL A 4 -6.15 20.81 -10.79
N ASP A 5 -5.48 21.36 -9.78
CA ASP A 5 -4.01 21.45 -9.76
C ASP A 5 -3.33 20.07 -9.63
N ARG A 6 -2.02 19.99 -9.88
CA ARG A 6 -1.30 18.70 -9.87
C ARG A 6 -1.34 18.06 -8.48
N HIS A 7 -1.21 18.84 -7.41
CA HIS A 7 -1.22 18.32 -6.06
C HIS A 7 -2.60 17.74 -5.69
N SER A 8 -3.67 18.47 -6.00
CA SER A 8 -5.03 17.94 -5.86
C SER A 8 -5.25 16.67 -6.71
N MET A 9 -4.68 16.61 -7.91
CA MET A 9 -4.74 15.42 -8.76
C MET A 9 -4.00 14.22 -8.13
N LEU A 10 -2.88 14.43 -7.43
CA LEU A 10 -2.20 13.35 -6.70
C LEU A 10 -3.07 12.76 -5.57
N ILE A 11 -3.81 13.63 -4.86
CA ILE A 11 -4.73 13.21 -3.80
C ILE A 11 -5.90 12.42 -4.41
N ILE A 12 -6.51 12.94 -5.48
CA ILE A 12 -7.60 12.25 -6.20
C ILE A 12 -7.11 10.92 -6.74
N GLY A 13 -5.88 10.89 -7.27
CA GLY A 13 -5.29 9.69 -7.83
C GLY A 13 -5.24 8.53 -6.85
N LYS A 14 -5.14 8.76 -5.53
CA LYS A 14 -5.19 7.66 -4.54
C LYS A 14 -6.50 6.85 -4.55
N TYR A 15 -7.55 7.35 -5.21
CA TYR A 15 -8.83 6.66 -5.36
C TYR A 15 -8.98 5.93 -6.71
N PHE A 16 -8.02 6.07 -7.61
CA PHE A 16 -7.99 5.31 -8.86
C PHE A 16 -7.64 3.85 -8.58
N GLN A 17 -8.22 2.95 -9.37
CA GLN A 17 -8.15 1.52 -9.09
C GLN A 17 -7.26 0.79 -10.09
N THR A 18 -7.00 1.39 -11.24
CA THR A 18 -6.32 0.73 -12.35
C THR A 18 -5.29 1.65 -12.99
N ARG A 19 -4.29 1.04 -13.63
CA ARG A 19 -3.40 1.72 -14.58
C ARG A 19 -4.15 2.61 -15.57
N ASN A 20 -5.30 2.16 -16.08
CA ASN A 20 -6.01 2.86 -17.15
C ASN A 20 -6.52 4.22 -16.69
N ASP A 21 -6.88 4.34 -15.41
CA ASP A 21 -7.29 5.62 -14.80
C ASP A 21 -6.16 6.65 -14.89
N TYR A 22 -4.92 6.24 -14.59
CA TYR A 22 -3.74 7.11 -14.71
C TYR A 22 -3.41 7.45 -16.15
N VAL A 23 -3.42 6.47 -17.05
CA VAL A 23 -3.17 6.69 -18.48
C VAL A 23 -4.17 7.70 -19.06
N ASN A 24 -5.45 7.59 -18.69
CA ASN A 24 -6.48 8.55 -19.09
C ASN A 24 -6.14 9.95 -18.57
N VAL A 25 -5.79 10.10 -17.29
CA VAL A 25 -5.43 11.40 -16.69
C VAL A 25 -4.21 12.02 -17.36
N MET A 26 -3.16 11.22 -17.61
CA MET A 26 -1.95 11.66 -18.31
C MET A 26 -2.25 12.13 -19.74
N SER A 27 -3.27 11.56 -20.38
CA SER A 27 -3.68 11.88 -21.75
C SER A 27 -4.56 13.14 -21.85
N VAL A 28 -5.12 13.64 -20.74
CA VAL A 28 -6.01 14.82 -20.75
C VAL A 28 -5.27 16.09 -21.19
N CYS A 29 -4.12 16.38 -20.57
CA CYS A 29 -3.33 17.57 -20.89
C CYS A 29 -1.88 17.47 -20.37
N LYS A 30 -1.01 18.34 -20.91
CA LYS A 30 0.42 18.39 -20.55
C LYS A 30 0.70 18.53 -19.06
N LYS A 31 -0.22 19.13 -18.29
CA LYS A 31 -0.09 19.32 -16.83
C LYS A 31 -0.03 18.01 -16.05
N TYR A 32 -0.66 16.94 -16.55
CA TYR A 32 -0.72 15.64 -15.88
C TYR A 32 0.09 14.56 -16.57
N HIS A 33 0.76 14.88 -17.68
CA HIS A 33 1.47 13.91 -18.51
C HIS A 33 2.48 13.07 -17.71
N ASP A 34 3.13 13.69 -16.73
CA ASP A 34 4.18 13.13 -15.86
C ASP A 34 3.68 12.95 -14.41
N ILE A 35 2.37 12.88 -14.18
CA ILE A 35 1.81 12.86 -12.81
C ILE A 35 2.25 11.62 -12.02
N VAL A 36 2.48 10.50 -12.70
CA VAL A 36 2.90 9.23 -12.10
C VAL A 36 4.35 9.28 -11.56
N ASP A 37 5.20 10.14 -12.13
CA ASP A 37 6.59 10.31 -11.71
C ASP A 37 6.70 10.98 -10.32
N LEU A 38 5.62 11.62 -9.86
CA LEU A 38 5.54 12.23 -8.53
C LEU A 38 5.18 11.23 -7.42
N TYR A 39 4.85 9.99 -7.76
CA TYR A 39 4.53 8.95 -6.79
C TYR A 39 5.79 8.19 -6.36
N HIS A 40 6.02 8.17 -5.05
CA HIS A 40 7.03 7.31 -4.41
C HIS A 40 6.45 5.99 -3.90
N PHE A 41 5.16 5.74 -4.16
CA PHE A 41 4.45 4.51 -3.81
C PHE A 41 3.43 4.15 -4.89
N ASN A 42 3.06 2.88 -5.01
CA ASN A 42 2.01 2.47 -5.95
C ASN A 42 0.61 2.66 -5.33
N PRO A 43 -0.24 3.51 -5.92
CA PRO A 43 -1.61 3.74 -5.44
C PRO A 43 -2.60 2.65 -5.85
N PHE A 44 -2.19 1.72 -6.73
CA PHE A 44 -3.00 0.57 -7.16
C PHE A 44 -2.15 -0.71 -7.21
N PRO A 45 -2.77 -1.92 -7.25
CA PRO A 45 -2.06 -3.20 -7.32
C PRO A 45 -1.14 -3.31 -8.54
N LEU A 46 0.12 -3.72 -8.32
CA LEU A 46 1.05 -3.98 -9.42
C LEU A 46 0.92 -5.44 -9.85
N LEU A 47 0.24 -5.68 -10.97
CA LEU A 47 -0.07 -7.03 -11.46
C LEU A 47 0.79 -7.44 -12.65
N SER A 48 1.64 -6.54 -13.14
CA SER A 48 2.50 -6.76 -14.30
C SER A 48 3.75 -5.88 -14.26
N GLN A 49 4.80 -6.30 -14.99
CA GLN A 49 6.01 -5.50 -15.19
C GLN A 49 5.71 -4.12 -15.80
N ASN A 50 4.68 -4.07 -16.64
CA ASN A 50 4.25 -2.81 -17.21
C ASN A 50 3.74 -1.88 -16.08
N ASP A 51 2.95 -2.36 -15.12
CA ASP A 51 2.45 -1.51 -14.02
C ASP A 51 3.61 -0.94 -13.20
N ARG A 52 4.60 -1.78 -12.87
CA ARG A 52 5.83 -1.35 -12.20
C ARG A 52 6.60 -0.27 -12.95
N ALA A 53 6.65 -0.37 -14.28
CA ALA A 53 7.36 0.58 -15.13
C ALA A 53 6.74 2.00 -15.11
N MET A 54 5.50 2.16 -14.62
CA MET A 54 4.88 3.49 -14.47
C MET A 54 5.45 4.29 -13.29
N PHE A 55 6.08 3.63 -12.32
CA PHE A 55 6.53 4.24 -11.07
C PHE A 55 8.05 4.16 -10.96
N ILE A 56 8.78 4.98 -11.70
CA ILE A 56 10.25 4.93 -11.76
C ILE A 56 10.86 5.25 -10.38
N SER A 57 10.22 6.13 -9.61
CA SER A 57 10.67 6.56 -8.27
C SER A 57 10.00 5.79 -7.12
N LEU A 58 9.59 4.54 -7.36
CA LEU A 58 8.93 3.70 -6.35
C LEU A 58 9.89 3.37 -5.18
N GLU A 59 9.66 3.98 -4.02
CA GLU A 59 10.42 3.75 -2.79
C GLU A 59 9.68 2.86 -1.80
N THR A 60 8.34 2.93 -1.80
CA THR A 60 7.46 2.14 -0.94
C THR A 60 6.47 1.34 -1.78
N GLN A 61 6.48 0.01 -1.67
CA GLN A 61 5.51 -0.82 -2.34
C GLN A 61 4.33 -1.10 -1.43
N HIS A 62 3.14 -0.70 -1.86
CA HIS A 62 1.88 -1.09 -1.27
C HIS A 62 1.43 -2.42 -1.88
N ILE A 63 1.24 -3.43 -1.04
CA ILE A 63 0.78 -4.77 -1.43
C ILE A 63 -0.67 -4.90 -1.00
N TYR A 64 -1.58 -4.92 -1.98
CA TYR A 64 -3.02 -4.91 -1.73
C TYR A 64 -3.61 -6.31 -1.62
N SER A 65 -3.00 -7.29 -2.30
CA SER A 65 -3.46 -8.67 -2.33
C SER A 65 -2.32 -9.65 -2.59
N SER A 66 -2.59 -10.95 -2.47
CA SER A 66 -1.65 -12.01 -2.88
C SER A 66 -1.39 -12.07 -4.38
N ASN A 67 -2.15 -11.32 -5.19
CA ASN A 67 -1.96 -11.25 -6.64
C ASN A 67 -0.95 -10.18 -7.05
N ASP A 68 -0.56 -9.29 -6.12
CA ASP A 68 0.43 -8.26 -6.38
C ASP A 68 1.81 -8.90 -6.56
N ILE A 69 2.54 -8.47 -7.59
CA ILE A 69 3.93 -8.87 -7.82
C ILE A 69 4.81 -8.09 -6.84
N ILE A 70 5.61 -8.78 -6.05
CA ILE A 70 6.55 -8.16 -5.10
C ILE A 70 7.86 -7.82 -5.83
N TYR A 71 8.34 -6.60 -5.62
CA TYR A 71 9.54 -6.06 -6.24
C TYR A 71 10.65 -5.88 -5.20
N GLU A 72 11.68 -6.72 -5.27
CA GLU A 72 12.79 -6.76 -4.29
C GLU A 72 13.67 -5.49 -4.31
N ASP A 73 13.60 -4.69 -5.37
CA ASP A 73 14.35 -3.44 -5.52
C ASP A 73 13.75 -2.24 -4.76
N VAL A 74 12.71 -2.46 -3.96
CA VAL A 74 12.00 -1.42 -3.20
C VAL A 74 12.47 -1.35 -1.75
N LEU A 75 12.51 -0.14 -1.18
CA LEU A 75 13.07 0.11 0.15
C LEU A 75 12.13 -0.30 1.30
N GLN A 76 10.82 -0.12 1.10
CA GLN A 76 9.80 -0.32 2.13
C GLN A 76 8.57 -1.02 1.58
N TYR A 77 7.88 -1.77 2.43
CA TYR A 77 6.64 -2.48 2.08
C TYR A 77 5.50 -2.11 3.03
N VAL A 78 4.31 -1.90 2.46
CA VAL A 78 3.08 -1.67 3.20
C VAL A 78 2.06 -2.74 2.80
N ILE A 79 1.77 -3.65 3.71
CA ILE A 79 0.87 -4.78 3.51
C ILE A 79 -0.55 -4.38 3.93
N HIS A 80 -1.46 -4.28 2.96
CA HIS A 80 -2.86 -3.94 3.20
C HIS A 80 -3.73 -5.15 3.49
N CYS A 81 -3.34 -6.34 3.03
CA CYS A 81 -4.10 -7.56 3.24
C CYS A 81 -4.03 -8.05 4.70
N GLU A 82 -5.08 -8.76 5.12
CA GLU A 82 -5.12 -9.39 6.43
C GLU A 82 -4.02 -10.46 6.54
N VAL A 83 -3.16 -10.33 7.55
CA VAL A 83 -2.13 -11.32 7.89
C VAL A 83 -2.36 -11.92 9.27
N SER A 84 -1.88 -13.13 9.52
CA SER A 84 -1.92 -13.72 10.86
C SER A 84 -0.95 -13.00 11.80
N TYR A 85 -1.20 -13.12 13.10
CA TYR A 85 -0.31 -12.59 14.11
C TYR A 85 1.09 -13.24 14.09
N ASP A 86 1.18 -14.53 13.76
CA ASP A 86 2.47 -15.23 13.59
C ASP A 86 3.32 -14.59 12.49
N THR A 87 2.72 -14.27 11.35
CA THR A 87 3.40 -13.57 10.25
C THR A 87 3.86 -12.17 10.69
N PHE A 88 3.04 -11.46 11.47
CA PHE A 88 3.42 -10.15 11.99
C PHE A 88 4.60 -10.23 12.97
N ILE A 89 4.62 -11.21 13.88
CA ILE A 89 5.74 -11.36 14.83
C ILE A 89 7.04 -11.65 14.07
N GLY A 90 6.96 -12.47 13.03
CA GLY A 90 8.08 -12.77 12.13
C GLY A 90 8.40 -11.68 11.11
N LYS A 91 7.93 -10.43 11.30
CA LYS A 91 8.06 -9.36 10.29
C LYS A 91 9.51 -9.11 9.87
N GLU A 92 9.69 -8.93 8.57
CA GLU A 92 10.91 -8.39 8.01
C GLU A 92 11.10 -6.90 8.40
N PRO A 93 12.34 -6.43 8.55
CA PRO A 93 12.64 -5.01 8.64
C PRO A 93 12.00 -4.24 7.46
N ASN A 94 11.60 -2.99 7.69
CA ASN A 94 11.00 -2.11 6.66
C ASN A 94 9.64 -2.56 6.09
N THR A 95 8.94 -3.48 6.78
CA THR A 95 7.57 -3.88 6.43
C THR A 95 6.56 -3.38 7.45
N GLN A 96 5.54 -2.67 6.98
CA GLN A 96 4.39 -2.25 7.77
C GLN A 96 3.17 -3.12 7.43
N TYR A 97 2.50 -3.65 8.45
CA TYR A 97 1.25 -4.41 8.28
C TYR A 97 0.08 -3.56 8.75
N LEU A 98 -0.91 -3.37 7.88
CA LEU A 98 -2.10 -2.55 8.18
C LEU A 98 -3.27 -3.37 8.71
N GLN A 99 -3.30 -4.69 8.50
CA GLN A 99 -4.39 -5.56 8.96
C GLN A 99 -3.79 -6.84 9.55
N VAL A 100 -3.75 -6.93 10.87
CA VAL A 100 -3.27 -8.13 11.58
C VAL A 100 -4.44 -8.79 12.28
N LYS A 101 -4.68 -10.06 11.94
CA LYS A 101 -5.66 -10.91 12.59
C LYS A 101 -5.07 -11.53 13.84
N PHE A 102 -5.67 -11.23 14.98
CA PHE A 102 -5.35 -11.83 16.25
C PHE A 102 -6.52 -12.67 16.75
N THR A 103 -6.27 -13.94 17.03
CA THR A 103 -7.28 -14.93 17.38
C THR A 103 -7.20 -15.33 18.86
N LYS A 104 -8.22 -16.07 19.33
CA LYS A 104 -8.20 -16.67 20.67
C LYS A 104 -7.07 -17.69 20.86
N ASN A 105 -6.57 -18.31 19.79
CA ASN A 105 -5.43 -19.20 19.86
C ASN A 105 -4.14 -18.41 20.06
N ASP A 106 -3.98 -17.30 19.33
CA ASP A 106 -2.84 -16.39 19.51
C ASP A 106 -2.83 -15.84 20.93
N MET A 107 -4.00 -15.50 21.49
CA MET A 107 -4.13 -15.08 22.90
C MET A 107 -3.64 -16.16 23.89
N LYS A 108 -3.89 -17.44 23.63
CA LYS A 108 -3.39 -18.54 24.47
C LYS A 108 -1.88 -18.72 24.35
N SER A 109 -1.34 -18.49 23.15
CA SER A 109 0.09 -18.66 22.84
C SER A 109 0.94 -17.48 23.32
N TYR A 110 0.45 -16.25 23.14
CA TYR A 110 1.20 -15.00 23.30
C TYR A 110 0.71 -14.11 24.45
N GLY A 111 -0.44 -14.44 25.06
CA GLY A 111 -1.03 -13.68 26.16
C GLY A 111 -1.96 -12.54 25.71
N TYR A 112 -2.29 -11.66 26.64
CA TYR A 112 -3.28 -10.58 26.46
C TYR A 112 -2.66 -9.22 26.12
N GLU A 113 -1.33 -9.09 26.21
CA GLU A 113 -0.65 -7.82 25.96
C GLU A 113 -0.49 -7.59 24.46
N ILE A 114 -1.15 -6.54 23.93
CA ILE A 114 -0.91 -6.06 22.58
C ILE A 114 0.49 -5.43 22.56
N PRO A 115 1.42 -5.88 21.70
CA PRO A 115 2.78 -5.32 21.71
C PRO A 115 2.78 -3.82 21.42
N ARG A 116 3.66 -3.07 22.10
CA ARG A 116 3.68 -1.59 22.04
C ARG A 116 3.96 -1.04 20.63
N ASP A 117 4.61 -1.81 19.77
CA ASP A 117 4.84 -1.46 18.36
C ASP A 117 3.54 -1.25 17.56
N PHE A 118 2.42 -1.79 18.05
CA PHE A 118 1.13 -1.68 17.39
C PHE A 118 0.41 -0.34 17.63
N GLU A 119 0.68 0.35 18.74
CA GLU A 119 0.00 1.62 19.06
C GLU A 119 0.33 2.75 18.06
N LYS A 120 1.42 2.63 17.31
CA LYS A 120 1.78 3.54 16.21
C LYS A 120 0.93 3.31 14.95
N ASN A 121 0.33 2.12 14.78
CA ASN A 121 -0.51 1.74 13.65
C ASN A 121 -2.00 1.73 14.06
N LYS A 122 -2.58 2.92 14.30
CA LYS A 122 -3.94 3.12 14.85
C LYS A 122 -5.13 2.57 14.02
N HIS A 123 -4.90 1.80 12.96
CA HIS A 123 -5.95 1.31 12.05
C HIS A 123 -6.17 -0.20 12.06
N SER A 124 -5.51 -0.96 12.94
CA SER A 124 -5.23 -2.37 12.68
C SER A 124 -5.68 -3.32 13.79
N PHE A 125 -6.98 -3.43 14.05
CA PHE A 125 -7.53 -4.60 14.75
C PHE A 125 -8.96 -4.89 14.29
N VAL A 126 -9.16 -6.03 13.62
CA VAL A 126 -10.46 -6.69 13.54
C VAL A 126 -10.40 -7.83 14.54
N VAL A 127 -11.00 -7.63 15.71
CA VAL A 127 -11.20 -8.72 16.67
C VAL A 127 -12.21 -9.67 16.05
N GLY A 128 -11.74 -10.78 15.50
CA GLY A 128 -12.61 -11.87 15.05
C GLY A 128 -13.30 -12.47 16.27
N ILE A 129 -14.62 -12.22 16.39
CA ILE A 129 -15.46 -12.71 17.50
C ILE A 129 -15.73 -14.21 17.34
#